data_AF-A0A967LDU8-F1
#
_entry.id   AF-A0A967LDU8-F1
#
_cell.length_a   1.000
_cell.length_b   1.000
_cell.length_c   1.000
_cell.angle_alpha   90.00
_cell.angle_beta   90.00
_cell.angle_gamma   90.00
#
_symmetry.space_group_name_H-M   'P 1'
#
loop_
_entity.id
_entity.type
_entity.pdbx_description
1 polymer ?
#
loop_
_entity_poly.entity_id
_entity_poly.type
_entity_poly.pdbx_seq_one_letter_code
_entity_poly.pdbx_strand_id
1 'polypeptide(L)' 'FLQSWDQVKTYWNDRKSREFEKDYIESLPDDISAAVRVIEEIDKILTKARRDCEE' A
#
# COMPACT_ATOMS: atom_id res chain seq x y z
N PHE A 1 -8.13 -7.69 0.51
CA PHE A 1 -6.74 -8.17 0.65
C PHE A 1 -6.49 -8.71 2.05
N LEU A 2 -6.59 -7.89 3.11
CA LEU A 2 -6.43 -8.37 4.50
C LEU A 2 -7.44 -9.45 4.88
N GLN A 3 -8.71 -9.30 4.48
CA GLN A 3 -9.74 -10.34 4.68
C GLN A 3 -9.39 -11.70 4.06
N SER A 4 -8.62 -11.72 2.95
CA SER A 4 -8.17 -12.95 2.32
C SER A 4 -7.02 -13.59 3.11
N TRP A 5 -6.10 -12.77 3.64
CA TRP A 5 -5.04 -13.25 4.52
C TRP A 5 -5.59 -13.80 5.85
N ASP A 6 -6.57 -13.12 6.45
CA ASP A 6 -7.21 -13.56 7.69
C ASP A 6 -7.88 -14.94 7.55
N GLN A 7 -8.40 -15.27 6.36
CA GLN A 7 -8.91 -16.62 6.07
C GLN A 7 -7.78 -17.62 5.83
N VAL A 8 -6.71 -17.24 5.12
CA VAL A 8 -5.59 -18.14 4.84
C VAL A 8 -4.88 -18.56 6.12
N LYS A 9 -4.66 -17.63 7.07
CA LYS A 9 -3.95 -17.93 8.32
C LYS A 9 -4.70 -18.87 9.26
N THR A 10 -5.99 -19.11 9.05
CA THR A 10 -6.72 -20.16 9.79
C THR A 10 -6.34 -21.56 9.34
N TYR A 11 -5.86 -21.73 8.10
CA TYR A 11 -5.44 -23.02 7.54
C TYR A 11 -3.92 -23.16 7.48
N TRP A 12 -3.19 -22.06 7.31
CA TRP A 12 -1.73 -22.01 7.26
C TRP A 12 -1.18 -21.22 8.46
N ASN A 13 -0.83 -21.91 9.54
CA ASN A 13 -0.44 -21.31 10.83
C ASN A 13 0.91 -21.84 11.38
N ASP A 14 1.82 -22.19 10.47
CA ASP A 14 3.17 -22.63 10.83
C ASP A 14 4.10 -21.44 11.09
N ARG A 15 5.40 -21.71 11.24
CA ARG A 15 6.39 -20.65 11.42
C ARG A 15 6.52 -19.76 10.17
N LYS A 16 6.35 -20.32 8.98
CA LYS A 16 6.50 -19.61 7.71
C LYS A 16 5.37 -18.65 7.46
N SER A 17 4.14 -18.99 7.84
CA SER A 17 3.02 -18.05 7.73
C SER A 17 3.17 -16.86 8.68
N ARG A 18 3.72 -17.06 9.89
CA ARG A 18 4.06 -15.97 10.81
C ARG A 18 5.19 -15.07 10.28
N GLU A 19 6.25 -15.66 9.71
CA GLU A 19 7.31 -14.91 9.02
C GLU A 19 6.71 -14.07 7.88
N PHE A 20 5.82 -14.65 7.07
CA PHE A 20 5.16 -13.94 5.97
C PHE A 20 4.23 -12.81 6.44
N GLU A 21 3.41 -13.03 7.47
CA GLU A 21 2.53 -11.99 8.02
C GLU A 21 3.34 -10.78 8.47
N LYS A 22 4.39 -11.01 9.24
CA LYS A 22 5.27 -9.98 9.76
C LYS A 22 6.00 -9.22 8.64
N ASP A 23 6.61 -9.96 7.71
CA ASP A 23 7.53 -9.35 6.74
C ASP A 23 6.81 -8.67 5.57
N TYR A 24 5.56 -9.05 5.28
CA TYR A 24 4.85 -8.56 4.09
C TYR A 24 3.43 -8.07 4.34
N ILE A 25 2.70 -8.61 5.31
CA ILE A 25 1.29 -8.23 5.51
C ILE A 25 1.17 -7.07 6.48
N GLU A 26 1.94 -7.06 7.57
CA GLU A 26 1.88 -6.03 8.60
C GLU A 26 2.27 -4.64 8.06
N SER A 27 3.28 -4.55 7.19
CA SER A 27 3.72 -3.26 6.62
C SER A 27 2.82 -2.75 5.48
N LEU A 28 2.12 -3.67 4.80
CA LEU A 28 1.43 -3.36 3.55
C LEU A 28 0.40 -2.22 3.65
N PRO A 29 -0.43 -2.10 4.71
CA PRO A 29 -1.36 -0.98 4.84
C PRO A 29 -0.65 0.38 4.91
N ASP A 30 0.46 0.45 5.62
CA ASP A 30 1.25 1.67 5.76
C ASP A 30 1.96 2.01 4.46
N ASP A 31 2.55 1.01 3.79
CA ASP A 31 3.21 1.16 2.49
C ASP A 31 2.24 1.64 1.40
N ILE A 32 1.03 1.06 1.35
CA ILE A 32 -0.03 1.51 0.43
C ILE A 32 -0.43 2.95 0.75
N SER A 33 -0.63 3.28 2.03
CA SER A 33 -1.02 4.62 2.46
C SER A 33 0.06 5.66 2.09
N ALA A 34 1.34 5.31 2.24
CA ALA A 34 2.45 6.15 1.82
C ALA A 34 2.48 6.33 0.30
N ALA A 35 2.30 5.26 -0.47
CA ALA A 35 2.25 5.32 -1.93
C ALA A 35 1.11 6.21 -2.44
N VAL A 36 -0.10 6.08 -1.86
CA VAL A 36 -1.25 6.94 -2.21
C VAL A 36 -0.93 8.41 -1.95
N ARG A 37 -0.36 8.76 -0.80
CA ARG A 37 0.03 10.15 -0.50
C ARG A 37 1.01 10.71 -1.52
N VAL A 38 2.02 9.93 -1.90
CA VAL A 38 3.01 10.36 -2.91
C VAL A 38 2.33 10.56 -4.27
N ILE A 39 1.41 9.68 -4.66
CA ILE A 39 0.64 9.82 -5.91
C ILE A 39 -0.19 11.10 -5.88
N GLU A 40 -0.85 11.42 -4.77
CA GLU A 40 -1.63 12.65 -4.60
C GLU A 40 -0.74 13.91 -4.69
N GLU A 41 0.46 13.89 -4.12
CA GLU A 41 1.40 15.01 -4.26
C GLU A 41 1.89 15.19 -5.70
N ILE A 42 2.15 14.08 -6.41
CA ILE A 42 2.51 14.12 -7.84
C ILE A 42 1.36 14.73 -8.65
N ASP A 43 0.11 14.34 -8.41
CA ASP A 43 -1.06 14.88 -9.12
C ASP A 43 -1.20 16.41 -8.94
N LYS A 44 -0.95 16.91 -7.72
CA LYS A 44 -0.93 18.36 -7.43
C LYS A 44 0.15 19.08 -8.25
N ILE A 45 1.36 18.52 -8.31
CA ILE A 45 2.47 19.11 -9.06
C ILE A 45 2.17 19.12 -10.55
N LEU A 46 1.67 18.00 -11.11
CA LEU A 46 1.33 17.88 -12.52
C LEU A 46 0.18 18.82 -12.91
N THR A 47 -0.84 18.93 -12.05
CA THR A 47 -1.97 19.85 -12.26
C THR A 47 -1.50 21.30 -12.28
N LYS A 48 -0.59 21.68 -11.37
CA LYS A 48 0.00 23.01 -11.36
C LYS A 48 0.83 23.27 -12.63
N ALA A 49 1.74 22.35 -12.97
CA ALA A 49 2.60 22.49 -14.14
C ALA A 49 1.79 22.63 -15.44
N ARG A 50 0.68 21.91 -15.58
CA ARG A 50 -0.23 22.07 -16.73
C ARG A 50 -0.83 23.47 -16.78
N ARG A 51 -1.32 24.00 -15.65
CA ARG A 51 -1.88 25.37 -15.58
C ARG A 51 -0.83 26.41 -15.95
N ASP A 52 0.37 26.30 -15.40
CA ASP A 52 1.48 27.23 -15.66
C ASP A 52 1.94 27.23 -17.14
N CYS A 53 1.58 26.21 -17.94
CA CYS A 53 1.88 26.13 -19.38
C CYS A 53 0.69 26.49 -20.29
N GLU A 54 -0.53 26.52 -19.76
CA GLU A 54 -1.75 26.89 -20.50
C GLU A 54 -2.10 28.39 -20.35
N GLU A 55 -1.45 29.10 -19.41
CA GLU A 55 -1.42 30.57 -19.27
C GLU A 55 -0.29 31.22 -20.09
#